data_AF-A0AAU0HPQ4-F1
#
_entry.id   AF-A0AAU0HPQ4-F1
#
_cell.length_a   1.000
_cell.length_b   1.000
_cell.length_c   1.000
_cell.angle_alpha   90.00
_cell.angle_beta   90.00
_cell.angle_gamma   90.00
#
_symmetry.space_group_name_H-M   'P 1'
#
loop_
_entity.id
_entity.type
_entity.pdbx_description
1 polymer ?
#
loop_
_entity_poly.entity_id
_entity_poly.type
_entity_poly.pdbx_seq_one_letter_code
_entity_poly.pdbx_strand_id
1 'polypeptide(L)'
;MRIALVNPNTDAAVTSAMCEIARRRAPPGLSITGHTATFGVPLITDAVALSEAARAVAAFAPQLAHYDGVVVSAFGDPGVEALRDVLECPVVGIAEAAMRAAGAGGRAFAVATTTPDLCEAIAARAVAYGHANFVGTWVTPGDPRDVMADHDTLAAALLSASQSAVKDGGAQAVIVGGGPLARVAETMRGCLSVPVIAPIPEAIDLIAAYLMEER
;
A
#
# COMPACT_ATOMS: atom_id res chain seq x y z
N MET A 1 1.14 21.53 -6.04
CA MET A 1 2.09 20.41 -6.21
C MET A 1 1.35 19.23 -6.81
N ARG A 2 1.97 18.53 -7.75
CA ARG A 2 1.43 17.43 -8.53
C ARG A 2 2.07 16.14 -8.06
N ILE A 3 1.26 15.18 -7.63
CA ILE A 3 1.68 13.85 -7.20
C ILE A 3 1.28 12.83 -8.27
N ALA A 4 2.23 12.00 -8.67
CA ALA A 4 1.95 10.82 -9.49
C ALA A 4 1.63 9.63 -8.57
N LEU A 5 0.46 9.03 -8.74
CA LEU A 5 0.10 7.77 -8.11
C LEU A 5 0.26 6.65 -9.14
N VAL A 6 1.31 5.84 -9.00
CA VAL A 6 1.64 4.77 -9.93
C VAL A 6 1.03 3.46 -9.42
N ASN A 7 0.06 2.93 -10.15
CA ASN A 7 -0.45 1.58 -10.00
C ASN A 7 0.46 0.60 -10.74
N PRO A 8 1.13 -0.33 -10.04
CA PRO A 8 2.02 -1.30 -10.68
C PRO A 8 1.31 -2.44 -11.44
N ASN A 9 -0.02 -2.56 -11.33
CA ASN A 9 -0.82 -3.52 -12.10
C ASN A 9 -1.49 -2.85 -13.32
N THR A 10 -2.01 -3.67 -14.23
CA THR A 10 -2.56 -3.22 -15.52
C THR A 10 -4.04 -2.82 -15.48
N ASP A 11 -4.68 -2.82 -14.31
CA ASP A 11 -6.10 -2.50 -14.15
C ASP A 11 -6.32 -0.99 -13.88
N ALA A 12 -6.89 -0.30 -14.88
CA ALA A 12 -7.18 1.12 -14.80
C ALA A 12 -8.34 1.48 -13.85
N ALA A 13 -9.26 0.54 -13.60
CA ALA A 13 -10.32 0.73 -12.62
C ALA A 13 -9.74 0.73 -11.21
N VAL A 14 -8.76 -0.16 -10.94
CA VAL A 14 -7.97 -0.15 -9.69
C VAL A 14 -7.23 1.17 -9.53
N THR A 15 -6.55 1.67 -10.57
CA THR A 15 -5.88 2.99 -10.53
C THR A 15 -6.86 4.10 -10.16
N SER A 16 -8.05 4.10 -10.77
CA SER A 16 -9.08 5.11 -10.53
C SER A 16 -9.56 5.10 -9.08
N ALA A 17 -9.86 3.91 -8.54
CA ALA A 17 -10.26 3.74 -7.15
C ALA A 17 -9.17 4.21 -6.16
N MET A 18 -7.91 3.90 -6.42
CA MET A 18 -6.78 4.34 -5.59
C MET A 18 -6.61 5.88 -5.64
N CYS A 19 -6.78 6.48 -6.81
CA CYS A 19 -6.76 7.93 -6.96
C CYS A 19 -7.89 8.63 -6.19
N GLU A 20 -9.09 8.05 -6.16
CA GLU A 20 -10.20 8.61 -5.37
C GLU A 20 -9.86 8.64 -3.87
N ILE A 21 -9.29 7.55 -3.35
CA ILE A 21 -8.85 7.48 -1.95
C ILE A 21 -7.78 8.53 -1.68
N ALA A 22 -6.77 8.60 -2.55
CA ALA A 22 -5.68 9.57 -2.43
C ALA A 22 -6.19 11.02 -2.45
N ARG A 23 -7.12 11.36 -3.35
CA ARG A 23 -7.71 12.71 -3.45
C ARG A 23 -8.52 13.10 -2.23
N ARG A 24 -9.23 12.16 -1.60
CA ARG A 24 -9.95 12.43 -0.34
C ARG A 24 -9.00 12.77 0.81
N ARG A 25 -7.79 12.21 0.79
CA ARG A 25 -6.78 12.48 1.82
C ARG A 25 -5.92 13.72 1.53
N ALA A 26 -5.68 14.03 0.25
CA ALA A 26 -4.75 15.07 -0.16
C ALA A 26 -5.11 16.45 0.45
N PRO A 27 -4.15 17.15 1.07
CA PRO A 27 -4.37 18.51 1.57
C PRO A 27 -4.56 19.51 0.42
N PRO A 28 -5.12 20.70 0.69
CA PRO A 28 -5.28 21.74 -0.31
C PRO A 28 -3.97 22.06 -1.04
N GLY A 29 -4.03 22.18 -2.37
CA GLY A 29 -2.87 22.48 -3.21
C GLY A 29 -2.09 21.27 -3.72
N LEU A 30 -2.43 20.04 -3.30
CA LEU A 30 -1.92 18.80 -3.89
C LEU A 30 -2.93 18.24 -4.89
N SER A 31 -2.48 17.95 -6.10
CA SER A 31 -3.26 17.25 -7.13
C SER A 31 -2.72 15.85 -7.38
N ILE A 32 -3.62 14.88 -7.57
CA ILE A 32 -3.27 13.46 -7.77
C ILE A 32 -3.57 13.03 -9.21
N THR A 33 -2.53 12.57 -9.91
CA THR A 33 -2.63 11.96 -11.24
C THR A 33 -2.28 10.48 -11.17
N GLY A 34 -3.20 9.62 -11.59
CA GLY A 34 -2.99 8.17 -11.63
C GLY A 34 -2.29 7.71 -12.90
N HIS A 35 -1.39 6.75 -12.74
CA HIS A 35 -0.69 6.05 -13.82
C HIS A 35 -0.91 4.55 -13.67
N THR A 36 -1.34 3.89 -14.74
CA THR A 36 -1.57 2.43 -14.75
C THR A 36 -0.45 1.77 -15.52
N ALA A 37 0.13 0.70 -14.97
CA ALA A 37 1.19 -0.05 -15.66
C ALA A 37 0.77 -0.46 -17.08
N THR A 38 1.68 -0.29 -18.03
CA THR A 38 1.42 -0.58 -19.46
C THR A 38 1.67 -2.05 -19.82
N PHE A 39 2.32 -2.81 -18.93
CA PHE A 39 2.56 -4.24 -19.03
C PHE A 39 2.61 -4.87 -17.64
N GLY A 40 2.57 -6.20 -17.58
CA GLY A 40 2.53 -6.98 -16.35
C GLY A 40 1.18 -7.66 -16.15
N VAL A 41 0.76 -7.81 -14.89
CA VAL A 41 -0.46 -8.53 -14.51
C VAL A 41 -1.55 -7.58 -14.00
N PRO A 42 -2.84 -7.93 -14.14
CA PRO A 42 -3.94 -7.14 -13.59
C PRO A 42 -4.06 -7.23 -12.06
N LEU A 43 -3.53 -8.30 -11.47
CA LEU A 43 -3.48 -8.51 -10.02
C LEU A 43 -2.15 -9.16 -9.65
N ILE A 44 -1.43 -8.55 -8.70
CA ILE A 44 -0.14 -9.02 -8.21
C ILE A 44 -0.41 -9.95 -7.02
N THR A 45 -0.14 -11.24 -7.18
CA THR A 45 -0.43 -12.26 -6.17
C THR A 45 0.79 -12.97 -5.62
N ASP A 46 1.95 -12.84 -6.27
CA ASP A 46 3.18 -13.57 -5.93
C ASP A 46 4.44 -12.73 -6.21
N ALA A 47 5.60 -13.25 -5.80
CA ALA A 47 6.89 -12.58 -5.94
C ALA A 47 7.34 -12.38 -7.40
N VAL A 48 6.95 -13.26 -8.32
CA VAL A 48 7.29 -13.13 -9.75
C VAL A 48 6.54 -11.96 -10.36
N ALA A 49 5.23 -11.88 -10.09
CA ALA A 49 4.38 -10.77 -10.47
C ALA A 49 4.86 -9.45 -9.83
N LEU A 50 5.32 -9.49 -8.57
CA LEU A 50 5.88 -8.30 -7.90
C LEU A 50 7.17 -7.81 -8.57
N SER A 51 8.05 -8.73 -8.99
CA SER A 51 9.26 -8.40 -9.76
C SER A 51 8.93 -7.83 -11.14
N GLU A 52 7.90 -8.36 -11.81
CA GLU A 52 7.39 -7.80 -13.06
C GLU A 52 6.80 -6.40 -12.89
N ALA A 53 6.02 -6.21 -11.83
CA ALA A 53 5.48 -4.91 -11.45
C ALA A 53 6.60 -3.88 -11.20
N ALA A 54 7.73 -4.29 -10.62
CA ALA A 54 8.86 -3.39 -10.39
C ALA A 54 9.48 -2.90 -11.71
N ARG A 55 9.57 -3.77 -12.72
CA ARG A 55 9.99 -3.39 -14.08
C ARG A 55 9.01 -2.42 -14.72
N ALA A 56 7.70 -2.66 -14.55
CA ALA A 56 6.67 -1.78 -15.06
C ALA A 56 6.72 -0.39 -14.42
N VAL A 57 6.91 -0.31 -13.09
CA VAL A 57 7.06 0.94 -12.35
C VAL A 57 8.31 1.72 -12.79
N ALA A 58 9.46 1.05 -12.91
CA ALA A 58 10.70 1.70 -13.35
C ALA A 58 10.58 2.32 -14.76
N ALA A 59 9.78 1.73 -15.65
CA ALA A 59 9.53 2.27 -16.99
C ALA A 59 8.79 3.64 -16.97
N PHE A 60 8.17 4.03 -15.85
CA PHE A 60 7.57 5.36 -15.70
C PHE A 60 8.59 6.47 -15.41
N ALA A 61 9.84 6.17 -15.06
CA ALA A 61 10.80 7.19 -14.62
C ALA A 61 10.87 8.45 -15.52
N PRO A 62 10.97 8.35 -16.87
CA PRO A 62 11.05 9.54 -17.73
C PRO A 62 9.81 10.44 -17.65
N GLN A 63 8.63 9.84 -17.51
CA GLN A 63 7.37 10.57 -17.38
C GLN A 63 7.06 10.99 -15.94
N LEU A 64 7.80 10.51 -14.94
CA LEU A 64 7.61 10.93 -13.54
C LEU A 64 8.46 12.14 -13.16
N ALA A 65 9.52 12.43 -13.91
CA ALA A 65 10.47 13.52 -13.65
C ALA A 65 9.87 14.94 -13.57
N HIS A 66 8.63 15.13 -14.04
CA HIS A 66 7.93 16.42 -14.02
C HIS A 66 6.85 16.51 -12.92
N TYR A 67 6.81 15.55 -12.00
CA TYR A 67 5.96 15.58 -10.81
C TYR A 67 6.77 16.05 -9.59
N ASP A 68 6.06 16.69 -8.67
CA ASP A 68 6.66 17.13 -7.41
C ASP A 68 6.86 15.96 -6.44
N GLY A 69 6.14 14.85 -6.61
CA GLY A 69 6.35 13.63 -5.82
C GLY A 69 5.66 12.42 -6.42
N VAL A 70 6.09 11.21 -6.02
CA VAL A 70 5.60 9.94 -6.57
C VAL A 70 5.17 9.00 -5.44
N VAL A 71 4.01 8.36 -5.62
CA VAL A 71 3.50 7.29 -4.75
C VAL A 71 3.36 6.00 -5.55
N VAL A 72 4.05 4.94 -5.13
CA VAL A 72 3.93 3.59 -5.72
C VAL A 72 2.88 2.78 -4.96
N SER A 73 1.80 2.40 -5.65
CA SER A 73 0.56 1.90 -5.04
C SER A 73 0.37 0.39 -5.16
N ALA A 74 1.36 -0.39 -4.74
CA ALA A 74 1.20 -1.82 -4.45
C ALA A 74 1.90 -2.18 -3.15
N PHE A 75 1.27 -3.06 -2.37
CA PHE A 75 1.86 -3.52 -1.13
C PHE A 75 3.04 -4.45 -1.46
N GLY A 76 4.25 -4.08 -1.02
CA GLY A 76 5.51 -4.65 -1.52
C GLY A 76 6.39 -3.63 -2.24
N ASP A 77 5.88 -2.42 -2.49
CA ASP A 77 6.62 -1.26 -3.00
C ASP A 77 7.52 -1.56 -4.21
N PRO A 78 6.99 -2.18 -5.27
CA PRO A 78 7.79 -2.62 -6.39
C PRO A 78 8.40 -1.44 -7.15
N GLY A 79 9.71 -1.43 -7.34
CA GLY A 79 10.40 -0.40 -8.13
C GLY A 79 10.61 0.94 -7.42
N VAL A 80 10.26 1.07 -6.13
CA VAL A 80 10.48 2.31 -5.35
C VAL A 80 11.96 2.68 -5.32
N GLU A 81 12.86 1.74 -5.05
CA GLU A 81 14.30 1.99 -5.03
C GLU A 81 14.79 2.50 -6.39
N ALA A 82 14.40 1.84 -7.47
CA ALA A 82 14.79 2.23 -8.82
C ALA A 82 14.30 3.63 -9.21
N LEU A 83 13.13 4.04 -8.73
CA LEU A 83 12.63 5.40 -8.93
C LEU A 83 13.39 6.42 -8.07
N ARG A 84 13.73 6.09 -6.81
CA ARG A 84 14.52 6.96 -5.93
C ARG A 84 15.92 7.23 -6.48
N ASP A 85 16.51 6.27 -7.18
CA ASP A 85 17.84 6.41 -7.76
C ASP A 85 17.89 7.39 -8.95
N VAL A 86 16.75 7.65 -9.60
CA VAL A 86 16.70 8.39 -10.88
C VAL A 86 15.82 9.64 -10.86
N LEU A 87 14.91 9.76 -9.88
CA LEU A 87 14.05 10.93 -9.72
C LEU A 87 14.62 11.87 -8.65
N GLU A 88 14.55 13.17 -8.92
CA GLU A 88 14.95 14.19 -7.95
C GLU A 88 13.88 14.44 -6.88
N CYS A 89 12.62 14.11 -7.18
CA CYS A 89 11.50 14.29 -6.28
C CYS A 89 11.31 13.10 -5.33
N PRO A 90 10.67 13.30 -4.15
CA PRO A 90 10.46 12.20 -3.22
C PRO A 90 9.56 11.10 -3.82
N VAL A 91 9.94 9.86 -3.54
CA VAL A 91 9.19 8.66 -3.93
C VAL A 91 8.82 7.88 -2.67
N VAL A 92 7.53 7.59 -2.49
CA VAL A 92 6.98 6.89 -1.32
C VAL A 92 6.26 5.62 -1.77
N GLY A 93 6.54 4.51 -1.10
CA GLY A 93 5.77 3.28 -1.24
C GLY A 93 4.57 3.25 -0.28
N ILE A 94 3.45 2.67 -0.69
CA ILE A 94 2.31 2.53 0.22
C ILE A 94 2.59 1.56 1.37
N ALA A 95 3.46 0.56 1.20
CA ALA A 95 3.82 -0.34 2.29
C ALA A 95 4.74 0.37 3.29
N GLU A 96 5.76 1.08 2.83
CA GLU A 96 6.63 1.92 3.67
C GLU A 96 5.81 2.88 4.55
N ALA A 97 4.91 3.65 3.93
CA ALA A 97 4.11 4.63 4.66
C ALA A 97 3.17 3.97 5.68
N ALA A 98 2.51 2.87 5.30
CA ALA A 98 1.63 2.13 6.18
C ALA A 98 2.37 1.51 7.37
N MET A 99 3.55 0.92 7.13
CA MET A 99 4.37 0.30 8.18
C MET A 99 4.91 1.36 9.15
N ARG A 100 5.34 2.51 8.64
CA ARG A 100 5.71 3.67 9.46
C ARG A 100 4.57 4.09 10.39
N ALA A 101 3.36 4.24 9.86
CA ALA A 101 2.19 4.65 10.64
C ALA A 101 1.74 3.58 11.65
N ALA A 102 1.77 2.30 11.27
CA ALA A 102 1.37 1.19 12.12
C ALA A 102 2.36 0.98 13.28
N GLY A 103 3.66 1.04 12.99
CA GLY A 103 4.74 0.88 13.96
C GLY A 103 5.05 2.11 14.81
N ALA A 104 4.38 3.25 14.57
CA ALA A 104 4.66 4.49 15.28
C ALA A 104 4.52 4.31 16.80
N GLY A 105 5.51 4.83 17.55
CA GLY A 105 5.62 4.65 19.00
C GLY A 105 6.09 3.25 19.44
N GLY A 106 6.66 2.45 18.52
CA GLY A 106 7.13 1.09 18.81
C GLY A 106 6.01 0.05 18.89
N ARG A 107 4.81 0.38 18.39
CA ARG A 107 3.66 -0.55 18.42
C ARG A 107 3.93 -1.81 17.63
N ALA A 108 3.66 -2.96 18.22
CA ALA A 108 3.63 -4.21 17.47
C ALA A 108 2.53 -4.14 16.40
N PHE A 109 2.82 -4.50 15.14
CA PHE A 109 1.81 -4.41 14.09
C PHE A 109 1.82 -5.60 13.15
N ALA A 110 0.66 -5.89 12.57
CA ALA A 110 0.46 -6.94 11.59
C ALA A 110 -0.04 -6.39 10.26
N VAL A 111 0.07 -7.20 9.22
CA VAL A 111 -0.58 -6.96 7.92
C VAL A 111 -1.68 -7.99 7.72
N ALA A 112 -2.89 -7.55 7.35
CA ALA A 112 -3.95 -8.41 6.86
C ALA A 112 -4.08 -8.24 5.33
N THR A 113 -4.03 -9.34 4.57
CA THR A 113 -4.08 -9.30 3.10
C THR A 113 -4.83 -10.51 2.52
N THR A 114 -5.03 -10.53 1.21
CA THR A 114 -5.65 -11.64 0.47
C THR A 114 -4.65 -12.57 -0.21
N THR A 115 -3.37 -12.20 -0.27
CA THR A 115 -2.35 -12.84 -1.12
C THR A 115 -1.32 -13.62 -0.28
N PRO A 116 -1.46 -14.95 -0.14
CA PRO A 116 -0.57 -15.72 0.72
C PRO A 116 0.88 -15.75 0.22
N ASP A 117 1.08 -15.78 -1.09
CA ASP A 117 2.41 -15.89 -1.71
C ASP A 117 3.23 -14.58 -1.63
N LEU A 118 2.66 -13.51 -1.06
CA LEU A 118 3.36 -12.26 -0.76
C LEU A 118 3.80 -12.14 0.70
N CYS A 119 3.48 -13.10 1.58
CA CYS A 119 3.83 -13.03 3.01
C CYS A 119 5.34 -12.81 3.24
N GLU A 120 6.19 -13.56 2.53
CA GLU A 120 7.65 -13.43 2.64
C GLU A 120 8.15 -12.09 2.13
N ALA A 121 7.60 -11.61 1.01
CA ALA A 121 7.94 -10.30 0.45
C ALA A 121 7.54 -9.16 1.40
N ILE A 122 6.39 -9.27 2.06
CA ILE A 122 5.93 -8.31 3.07
C ILE A 122 6.86 -8.30 4.29
N ALA A 123 7.25 -9.49 4.78
CA ALA A 123 8.20 -9.59 5.89
C ALA A 123 9.56 -9.00 5.53
N ALA A 124 10.05 -9.26 4.32
CA ALA A 124 11.29 -8.67 3.81
C ALA A 124 11.21 -7.13 3.75
N ARG A 125 10.07 -6.56 3.34
CA ARG A 125 9.85 -5.10 3.37
C ARG A 125 9.84 -4.52 4.78
N ALA A 126 9.19 -5.19 5.73
CA ALA A 126 9.22 -4.76 7.13
C ALA A 126 10.67 -4.71 7.66
N VAL A 127 11.49 -5.71 7.35
CA VAL A 127 12.92 -5.72 7.71
C VAL A 127 13.69 -4.58 7.00
N ALA A 128 13.50 -4.42 5.69
CA ALA A 128 14.16 -3.37 4.91
C ALA A 128 13.85 -1.96 5.42
N TYR A 129 12.63 -1.74 5.93
CA TYR A 129 12.20 -0.47 6.53
C TYR A 129 12.47 -0.38 8.04
N GLY A 130 13.17 -1.36 8.64
CA GLY A 130 13.61 -1.31 10.03
C GLY A 130 12.54 -1.64 11.08
N HIS A 131 11.47 -2.32 10.71
CA HIS A 131 10.36 -2.66 11.60
C HIS A 131 10.55 -4.00 12.33
N ALA A 132 11.37 -3.99 13.38
CA ALA A 132 11.55 -5.16 14.27
C ALA A 132 10.27 -5.52 15.06
N ASN A 133 9.30 -4.61 15.12
CA ASN A 133 7.99 -4.75 15.76
C ASN A 133 6.91 -5.33 14.83
N PHE A 134 7.26 -5.77 13.63
CA PHE A 134 6.34 -6.48 12.75
C PHE A 134 6.09 -7.91 13.26
N VAL A 135 4.83 -8.25 13.56
CA VAL A 135 4.47 -9.55 14.16
C VAL A 135 4.00 -10.61 13.16
N GLY A 136 3.78 -10.22 11.89
CA GLY A 136 3.46 -11.15 10.81
C GLY A 136 2.31 -10.72 9.91
N THR A 137 2.02 -11.60 8.95
CA THR A 137 0.96 -11.42 7.95
C THR A 137 -0.16 -12.42 8.20
N TRP A 138 -1.41 -11.95 8.25
CA TRP A 138 -2.60 -12.77 8.29
C TRP A 138 -3.30 -12.69 6.94
N VAL A 139 -3.68 -13.85 6.41
CA VAL A 139 -4.23 -13.96 5.06
C VAL A 139 -5.68 -14.42 5.14
N THR A 140 -6.55 -13.80 4.33
CA THR A 140 -7.93 -14.27 4.19
C THR A 140 -7.97 -15.70 3.62
N PRO A 141 -8.90 -16.56 4.05
CA PRO A 141 -9.09 -17.86 3.42
C PRO A 141 -9.68 -17.70 2.00
N GLY A 142 -9.33 -18.61 1.10
CA GLY A 142 -9.87 -18.66 -0.28
C GLY A 142 -8.93 -18.11 -1.35
N ASP A 143 -9.36 -18.16 -2.61
CA ASP A 143 -8.60 -17.58 -3.73
C ASP A 143 -8.69 -16.04 -3.68
N PRO A 144 -7.56 -15.32 -3.82
CA PRO A 144 -7.56 -13.86 -3.77
C PRO A 144 -8.54 -13.20 -4.75
N ARG A 145 -8.73 -13.76 -5.95
CA ARG A 145 -9.64 -13.19 -6.97
C ARG A 145 -11.08 -13.32 -6.54
N ASP A 146 -11.46 -14.48 -6.01
CA ASP A 146 -12.83 -14.75 -5.56
C ASP A 146 -13.19 -13.85 -4.38
N VAL A 147 -12.29 -13.75 -3.39
CA VAL A 147 -12.50 -12.89 -2.21
C VAL A 147 -12.61 -11.43 -2.62
N MET A 148 -11.82 -10.98 -3.59
CA MET A 148 -11.83 -9.58 -4.05
C MET A 148 -13.01 -9.23 -4.98
N ALA A 149 -13.75 -10.22 -5.48
CA ALA A 149 -14.88 -9.99 -6.39
C ALA A 149 -16.11 -9.42 -5.68
N ASP A 150 -16.26 -9.66 -4.37
CA ASP A 150 -17.37 -9.18 -3.56
C ASP A 150 -16.88 -8.36 -2.37
N HIS A 151 -17.39 -7.14 -2.24
CA HIS A 151 -16.93 -6.19 -1.23
C HIS A 151 -17.20 -6.65 0.20
N ASP A 152 -18.38 -7.23 0.45
CA ASP A 152 -18.80 -7.59 1.80
C ASP A 152 -18.09 -8.86 2.26
N THR A 153 -17.88 -9.82 1.35
CA THR A 153 -17.04 -11.01 1.55
C THR A 153 -15.61 -10.62 1.86
N LEU A 154 -15.02 -9.71 1.08
CA LEU A 154 -13.67 -9.18 1.31
C LEU A 154 -13.55 -8.51 2.68
N ALA A 155 -14.51 -7.64 3.03
CA ALA A 155 -14.51 -6.92 4.30
C ALA A 155 -14.63 -7.87 5.49
N ALA A 156 -15.53 -8.84 5.43
CA ALA A 156 -15.69 -9.84 6.49
C ALA A 156 -14.44 -10.71 6.64
N ALA A 157 -13.82 -11.14 5.54
CA ALA A 157 -12.63 -11.97 5.55
C ALA A 157 -11.41 -11.21 6.12
N LEU A 158 -11.20 -9.96 5.69
CA LEU A 158 -10.12 -9.11 6.20
C LEU A 158 -10.34 -8.74 7.67
N LEU A 159 -11.58 -8.50 8.09
CA LEU A 159 -11.89 -8.24 9.49
C LEU A 159 -11.59 -9.46 10.36
N SER A 160 -11.98 -10.66 9.91
CA SER A 160 -11.67 -11.92 10.61
C SER A 160 -10.15 -12.13 10.73
N ALA A 161 -9.41 -11.99 9.62
CA ALA A 161 -7.95 -12.08 9.62
C ALA A 161 -7.30 -11.04 10.57
N SER A 162 -7.81 -9.81 10.59
CA SER A 162 -7.32 -8.74 11.46
C SER A 162 -7.62 -9.01 12.93
N GLN A 163 -8.79 -9.57 13.25
CA GLN A 163 -9.14 -9.96 14.62
C GLN A 163 -8.21 -11.05 15.14
N SER A 164 -7.89 -12.05 14.31
CA SER A 164 -6.91 -13.09 14.65
C SER A 164 -5.50 -12.50 14.82
N ALA A 165 -5.10 -11.54 13.99
CA ALA A 165 -3.81 -10.85 14.15
C ALA A 165 -3.68 -10.13 15.50
N VAL A 166 -4.76 -9.52 15.98
CA VAL A 166 -4.80 -8.88 17.30
C VAL A 166 -4.80 -9.92 18.42
N LYS A 167 -5.71 -10.90 18.35
CA LYS A 167 -5.95 -11.86 19.43
C LYS A 167 -4.80 -12.86 19.59
N ASP A 168 -4.36 -13.44 18.48
CA ASP A 168 -3.41 -14.56 18.47
C ASP A 168 -1.99 -14.07 18.16
N GLY A 169 -1.86 -13.00 17.37
CA GLY A 169 -0.57 -12.41 16.97
C GLY A 169 -0.07 -11.27 17.86
N GLY A 170 -0.90 -10.75 18.78
CA GLY A 170 -0.54 -9.63 19.65
C GLY A 170 -0.39 -8.29 18.94
N ALA A 171 -0.99 -8.13 17.75
CA ALA A 171 -0.91 -6.88 17.00
C ALA A 171 -1.60 -5.72 17.76
N GLN A 172 -0.89 -4.61 17.89
CA GLN A 172 -1.36 -3.34 18.47
C GLN A 172 -1.77 -2.32 17.38
N ALA A 173 -1.63 -2.69 16.12
CA ALA A 173 -2.17 -2.03 14.93
C ALA A 173 -2.25 -3.06 13.80
N VAL A 174 -3.21 -2.89 12.88
CA VAL A 174 -3.33 -3.76 11.70
C VAL A 174 -3.35 -2.92 10.43
N ILE A 175 -2.48 -3.24 9.49
CA ILE A 175 -2.48 -2.69 8.14
C ILE A 175 -3.36 -3.57 7.27
N VAL A 176 -4.31 -3.00 6.55
CA VAL A 176 -5.03 -3.71 5.48
C VAL A 176 -4.20 -3.58 4.20
N GLY A 177 -3.41 -4.63 3.92
CA GLY A 177 -2.32 -4.63 2.94
C GLY A 177 -2.79 -4.85 1.50
N GLY A 178 -3.01 -3.74 0.78
CA GLY A 178 -3.29 -3.70 -0.65
C GLY A 178 -3.81 -2.34 -1.10
N GLY A 179 -3.49 -1.92 -2.33
CA GLY A 179 -3.93 -0.63 -2.87
C GLY A 179 -5.46 -0.47 -2.89
N PRO A 180 -6.21 -1.38 -3.56
CA PRO A 180 -7.68 -1.34 -3.57
C PRO A 180 -8.33 -1.56 -2.20
N LEU A 181 -7.63 -2.26 -1.30
CA LEU A 181 -8.17 -2.67 0.00
C LEU A 181 -8.31 -1.50 0.99
N ALA A 182 -7.70 -0.35 0.68
CA ALA A 182 -7.80 0.84 1.52
C ALA A 182 -9.25 1.32 1.74
N ARG A 183 -10.19 1.05 0.81
CA ARG A 183 -11.62 1.33 1.03
C ARG A 183 -12.25 0.41 2.07
N VAL A 184 -11.86 -0.86 2.08
CA VAL A 184 -12.30 -1.82 3.10
C VAL A 184 -11.70 -1.48 4.46
N ALA A 185 -10.47 -0.99 4.50
CA ALA A 185 -9.85 -0.50 5.73
C ALA A 185 -10.67 0.61 6.41
N GLU A 186 -11.33 1.49 5.63
CA GLU A 186 -12.22 2.53 6.15
C GLU A 186 -13.45 1.93 6.84
N THR A 187 -14.06 0.89 6.28
CA THR A 187 -15.26 0.24 6.85
C THR A 187 -14.96 -0.57 8.10
N MET A 188 -13.71 -1.01 8.27
CA MET A 188 -13.25 -1.75 9.45
C MET A 188 -12.88 -0.85 10.65
N ARG A 189 -12.82 0.48 10.47
CA ARG A 189 -12.48 1.40 11.56
C ARG A 189 -13.55 1.31 12.67
N GLY A 190 -13.09 1.11 13.91
CA GLY A 190 -13.96 0.93 15.07
C GLY A 190 -14.47 -0.50 15.29
N CYS A 191 -14.24 -1.42 14.35
CA CYS A 191 -14.54 -2.85 14.54
C CYS A 191 -13.45 -3.61 15.31
N LEU A 192 -12.26 -3.00 15.46
CA LEU A 192 -11.11 -3.52 16.18
C LEU A 192 -10.76 -2.61 17.35
N SER A 193 -10.23 -3.19 18.43
CA SER A 193 -9.73 -2.46 19.59
C SER A 193 -8.41 -1.71 19.33
N VAL A 194 -7.80 -1.93 18.16
CA VAL A 194 -6.53 -1.34 17.74
C VAL A 194 -6.72 -0.54 16.45
N PRO A 195 -5.80 0.39 16.13
CA PRO A 195 -5.87 1.16 14.89
C PRO A 195 -5.81 0.28 13.64
N VAL A 196 -6.71 0.57 12.70
CA VAL A 196 -6.70 0.01 11.33
C VAL A 196 -6.05 1.04 10.40
N ILE A 197 -4.98 0.63 9.73
CA ILE A 197 -4.16 1.48 8.87
C ILE A 197 -4.47 1.17 7.40
N ALA A 198 -4.79 2.23 6.65
CA ALA A 198 -5.07 2.18 5.22
C ALA A 198 -3.85 2.71 4.45
N PRO A 199 -3.20 1.93 3.56
CA PRO A 199 -1.90 2.31 3.01
C PRO A 199 -1.86 3.61 2.20
N ILE A 200 -2.86 3.85 1.34
CA ILE A 200 -2.87 5.01 0.43
C ILE A 200 -2.96 6.33 1.21
N PRO A 201 -3.89 6.51 2.17
CA PRO A 201 -3.91 7.73 2.97
C PRO A 201 -2.58 8.03 3.67
N GLU A 202 -1.92 7.04 4.27
CA GLU A 202 -0.63 7.24 4.93
C GLU A 202 0.46 7.66 3.94
N ALA A 203 0.47 7.10 2.73
CA ALA A 203 1.42 7.50 1.69
C ALA A 203 1.22 8.95 1.24
N ILE A 204 -0.04 9.41 1.17
CA ILE A 204 -0.37 10.80 0.85
C ILE A 204 0.05 11.75 1.97
N ASP A 205 -0.13 11.37 3.23
CA ASP A 205 0.36 12.17 4.36
C ASP A 205 1.89 12.27 4.36
N LEU A 206 2.58 11.15 4.11
CA LEU A 206 4.03 11.10 4.12
C LEU A 206 4.64 11.90 2.98
N ILE A 207 4.14 11.75 1.75
CA ILE A 207 4.64 12.54 0.61
C ILE A 207 4.34 14.04 0.79
N ALA A 208 3.18 14.40 1.38
CA ALA A 208 2.86 15.78 1.66
C ALA A 208 3.82 16.39 2.69
N ALA A 209 4.22 15.63 3.71
CA ALA A 209 5.20 16.07 4.70
C ALA A 209 6.56 16.38 4.04
N TYR A 210 7.08 15.47 3.21
CA TYR A 210 8.35 15.70 2.50
C TYR A 210 8.32 16.98 1.66
N LEU A 211 7.23 17.23 0.92
CA LEU A 211 7.11 18.41 0.07
C LEU A 211 6.91 19.72 0.84
N MET A 212 6.49 19.66 2.10
CA MET A 212 6.38 20.84 2.94
C MET A 212 7.68 21.15 3.69
N GLU A 213 8.50 20.14 3.97
CA GLU A 213 9.82 20.30 4.61
C GLU A 213 10.89 20.84 3.65
N GLU A 214 10.73 20.65 2.33
CA GLU A 214 11.62 21.20 1.29
C GLU A 214 11.39 22.71 1.00
N ARG A 215 10.59 23.39 1.83
CA ARG A 215 10.27 24.82 1.69
C ARG A 215 11.03 25.74 2.64
#